data_AF-A0A9W9XAX6-F1
#
_entry.id   AF-A0A9W9XAX6-F1
#
_cell.length_a   1.000
_cell.length_b   1.000
_cell.length_c   1.000
_cell.angle_alpha   90.00
_cell.angle_beta   90.00
_cell.angle_gamma   90.00
#
_symmetry.space_group_name_H-M   'P 1'
#
loop_
_entity.id
_entity.type
_entity.pdbx_description
1 polymer ?
#
loop_
_entity_poly.entity_id
_entity_poly.type
_entity_poly.pdbx_seq_one_letter_code
_entity_poly.pdbx_strand_id
1 'polypeptide(L)'
;MERNSQRAAERSRGSPHYHSQRRTSNRDEFDGPHQFLEPPSPQAVAAQDKELPQLPTNLDAGEQDSILHKVNDRLSQCAYDFIAKYQFRVPIEQDKRPVKVPSDREWTEWVHLLKRLATTRRIPAHLLYNRQIKQLITVLENSLEMRHAAKHQSRPVKDDRNVLQLISAGTQVAKILRDSSAMQFLDCLYADTEKLILERRGRRVRFANP
;
A
#
# COMPACT_ATOMS: atom_id res chain seq x y z
N MET A 1 -80.97 5.62 -33.56
CA MET A 1 -80.74 4.48 -32.66
C MET A 1 -79.85 3.47 -33.37
N GLU A 2 -78.70 3.22 -32.76
CA GLU A 2 -77.67 2.19 -32.93
C GLU A 2 -77.90 1.00 -33.89
N ARG A 3 -76.85 0.69 -34.68
CA ARG A 3 -76.10 -0.60 -34.74
C ARG A 3 -75.06 -0.53 -35.87
N ASN A 4 -73.75 -0.45 -35.63
CA ASN A 4 -72.79 -1.36 -34.99
C ASN A 4 -72.21 -2.46 -35.92
N SER A 5 -70.87 -2.52 -35.86
CA SER A 5 -69.94 -3.63 -36.11
C SER A 5 -69.41 -3.88 -37.53
N GLN A 6 -68.32 -3.18 -37.81
CA GLN A 6 -67.27 -3.57 -38.75
C GLN A 6 -66.42 -4.74 -38.22
N ARG A 7 -66.00 -5.55 -39.19
CA ARG A 7 -65.01 -6.63 -39.14
C ARG A 7 -63.60 -6.13 -38.77
N ALA A 8 -62.84 -6.91 -38.01
CA ALA A 8 -61.55 -7.47 -38.41
C ALA A 8 -60.84 -8.14 -37.21
N ALA A 9 -60.62 -9.45 -37.34
CA ALA A 9 -59.85 -10.27 -36.41
C ALA A 9 -58.34 -10.07 -36.60
N GLU A 10 -57.65 -10.02 -35.46
CA GLU A 10 -56.38 -10.65 -35.11
C GLU A 10 -55.26 -10.81 -36.16
N ARG A 11 -54.10 -10.20 -35.86
CA ARG A 11 -52.77 -10.82 -35.99
C ARG A 11 -51.77 -10.08 -35.12
N SER A 12 -51.54 -10.61 -33.92
CA SER A 12 -50.51 -10.17 -32.98
C SER A 12 -49.12 -10.45 -33.57
N ARG A 13 -48.33 -9.40 -33.83
CA ARG A 13 -46.96 -9.48 -34.36
C ARG A 13 -45.98 -9.66 -33.21
N GLY A 14 -45.16 -10.70 -33.34
CA GLY A 14 -44.19 -11.18 -32.35
C GLY A 14 -43.08 -10.20 -31.99
N SER A 15 -42.61 -10.36 -30.76
CA SER A 15 -41.46 -9.71 -30.15
C SER A 15 -40.16 -10.00 -30.91
N PRO A 16 -39.27 -9.02 -31.13
CA PRO A 16 -37.94 -9.30 -31.63
C PRO A 16 -37.08 -9.91 -30.51
N HIS A 17 -36.69 -11.17 -30.72
CA HIS A 17 -35.68 -11.84 -29.92
C HIS A 17 -34.35 -11.07 -30.01
N TYR A 18 -33.98 -10.39 -28.92
CA TYR A 18 -32.61 -9.91 -28.71
C TYR A 18 -31.69 -11.12 -28.60
N HIS A 19 -31.00 -11.42 -29.70
CA HIS A 19 -29.92 -12.39 -29.72
C HIS A 19 -28.82 -11.89 -28.78
N SER A 20 -28.71 -12.52 -27.61
CA SER A 20 -27.54 -12.41 -26.72
C SER A 20 -26.34 -13.00 -27.46
N GLN A 21 -25.72 -12.18 -28.31
CA GLN A 21 -24.43 -12.47 -28.90
C GLN A 21 -23.44 -12.56 -27.74
N ARG A 22 -23.02 -13.80 -27.44
CA ARG A 22 -21.90 -14.11 -26.55
C ARG A 22 -20.75 -13.17 -26.91
N ARG A 23 -20.47 -12.20 -26.03
CA ARG A 23 -19.28 -11.34 -26.11
C ARG A 23 -18.06 -12.25 -26.11
N THR A 24 -17.31 -12.22 -27.21
CA THR A 24 -15.97 -12.80 -27.31
C THR A 24 -15.12 -12.16 -26.21
N SER A 25 -14.80 -12.91 -25.15
CA SER A 25 -14.42 -12.37 -23.84
C SER A 25 -12.97 -11.86 -23.74
N ASN A 26 -12.41 -11.32 -24.82
CA ASN A 26 -11.04 -10.76 -24.85
C ASN A 26 -10.99 -9.31 -25.38
N ARG A 27 -12.12 -8.62 -25.57
CA ARG A 27 -12.10 -7.19 -25.93
C ARG A 27 -11.93 -6.37 -24.65
N ASP A 28 -10.81 -5.66 -24.54
CA ASP A 28 -10.52 -4.80 -23.39
C ASP A 28 -11.59 -3.70 -23.30
N GLU A 29 -11.99 -3.31 -22.09
CA GLU A 29 -12.90 -2.18 -21.85
C GLU A 29 -12.30 -0.87 -22.40
N PHE A 30 -10.97 -0.78 -22.47
CA PHE A 30 -10.24 0.32 -23.10
C PHE A 30 -10.30 0.30 -24.65
N ASP A 31 -10.67 -0.82 -25.29
CA ASP A 31 -10.86 -0.95 -26.75
C ASP A 31 -12.29 -0.56 -27.20
N GLY A 32 -13.12 -0.12 -26.26
CA GLY A 32 -14.47 0.40 -26.49
C GLY A 32 -14.48 1.86 -26.96
N PRO A 33 -15.68 2.44 -27.12
CA PRO A 33 -15.82 3.89 -27.27
C PRO A 33 -15.14 4.59 -26.10
N HIS A 34 -14.17 5.44 -26.39
CA HIS A 34 -13.38 6.17 -25.41
C HIS A 34 -13.49 7.67 -25.65
N GLN A 35 -13.32 8.43 -24.57
CA GLN A 35 -13.28 9.88 -24.60
C GLN A 35 -11.86 10.33 -24.26
N PHE A 36 -11.31 11.24 -25.06
CA PHE A 36 -10.14 12.01 -24.66
C PHE A 36 -10.60 13.23 -23.85
N LEU A 37 -9.89 13.53 -22.77
CA LEU A 37 -10.04 14.79 -22.05
C LEU A 37 -9.38 15.90 -22.87
N GLU A 38 -9.93 17.12 -22.81
CA GLU A 38 -9.30 18.27 -23.44
C GLU A 38 -7.93 18.52 -22.79
N PRO A 39 -6.88 18.79 -23.60
CA PRO A 39 -5.56 19.05 -23.06
C PRO A 39 -5.57 20.35 -22.23
N PRO A 40 -4.81 20.42 -21.13
CA PRO A 40 -4.66 21.65 -20.37
C PRO A 40 -4.06 22.77 -21.25
N SER A 41 -4.28 24.03 -20.87
CA SER A 41 -3.76 25.16 -21.63
C SER A 41 -2.23 25.10 -21.76
N PRO A 42 -1.63 25.63 -22.83
CA PRO A 42 -0.16 25.64 -23.00
C PRO A 42 0.58 26.28 -21.82
N GLN A 43 -0.05 27.28 -21.17
CA GLN A 43 0.48 27.90 -19.97
C GLN A 43 0.46 26.96 -18.76
N ALA A 44 -0.59 26.17 -18.59
CA ALA A 44 -0.68 25.17 -17.53
C ALA A 44 0.33 24.04 -17.74
N VAL A 45 0.52 23.58 -18.98
CA VAL A 45 1.56 22.58 -19.33
C VAL A 45 2.95 23.15 -19.02
N ALA A 46 3.26 24.35 -19.51
CA ALA A 46 4.55 24.98 -19.23
C ALA A 46 4.79 25.25 -17.73
N ALA A 47 3.73 25.42 -16.94
CA ALA A 47 3.83 25.52 -15.48
C ALA A 47 4.11 24.17 -14.80
N GLN A 48 3.57 23.07 -15.35
CA GLN A 48 3.80 21.70 -14.87
C GLN A 48 5.18 21.17 -15.25
N ASP A 49 5.69 21.57 -16.41
CA ASP A 49 7.01 21.17 -16.93
C ASP A 49 8.19 21.89 -16.25
N LYS A 50 7.90 22.80 -15.30
CA LYS A 50 8.93 23.43 -14.47
C LYS A 50 9.63 22.39 -13.61
N GLU A 51 10.89 22.66 -13.27
CA GLU A 51 11.67 21.83 -12.37
C GLU A 51 10.94 21.64 -11.03
N LEU A 52 10.87 20.39 -10.57
CA LEU A 52 10.18 20.05 -9.33
C LEU A 52 10.91 20.65 -8.13
N PRO A 53 10.19 21.24 -7.16
CA PRO A 53 10.82 21.73 -5.94
C PRO A 53 11.43 20.56 -5.16
N GLN A 54 12.62 20.78 -4.62
CA GLN A 54 13.24 19.80 -3.73
C GLN A 54 12.46 19.72 -2.41
N LEU A 55 12.14 18.50 -2.00
CA LEU A 55 11.50 18.24 -0.72
C LEU A 55 12.53 18.31 0.43
N PRO A 56 12.11 18.68 1.66
CA PRO A 56 13.02 18.76 2.80
C PRO A 56 13.66 17.41 3.14
N THR A 57 14.98 17.40 3.25
CA THR A 57 15.82 16.25 3.66
C THR A 57 16.65 16.65 4.88
N ASN A 58 16.02 16.81 6.04
CA ASN A 58 16.70 17.29 7.25
C ASN A 58 17.53 16.21 7.94
N LEU A 59 17.09 14.95 7.84
CA LEU A 59 17.82 13.80 8.37
C LEU A 59 19.02 13.44 7.48
N ASP A 60 20.15 13.10 8.08
CA ASP A 60 21.27 12.50 7.35
C ASP A 60 21.04 11.01 7.05
N ALA A 61 21.91 10.42 6.22
CA ALA A 61 21.76 9.02 5.81
C ALA A 61 21.84 8.04 7.01
N GLY A 62 22.72 8.31 7.98
CA GLY A 62 22.88 7.44 9.16
C GLY A 62 21.69 7.51 10.11
N GLU A 63 21.11 8.70 10.29
CA GLU A 63 19.86 8.89 11.02
C GLU A 63 18.71 8.13 10.37
N GLN A 64 18.57 8.23 9.04
CA GLN A 64 17.55 7.48 8.30
C GLN A 64 17.75 5.97 8.44
N ASP A 65 18.97 5.48 8.25
CA ASP A 65 19.26 4.04 8.35
C ASP A 65 18.95 3.50 9.75
N SER A 66 19.32 4.22 10.80
CA SER A 66 19.00 3.87 12.19
C SER A 66 17.49 3.81 12.44
N ILE A 67 16.73 4.81 11.98
CA ILE A 67 15.27 4.84 12.13
C ILE A 67 14.64 3.67 11.39
N LEU A 68 15.02 3.43 10.14
CA LEU A 68 14.46 2.38 9.30
C LEU A 68 14.82 0.98 9.82
N HIS A 69 16.03 0.80 10.37
CA HIS A 69 16.42 -0.44 11.03
C HIS A 69 15.50 -0.75 12.22
N LYS A 70 15.21 0.25 13.08
CA LYS A 70 14.26 0.09 14.19
C LYS A 70 12.86 -0.28 13.73
N VAL A 71 12.38 0.30 12.63
CA VAL A 71 11.09 -0.07 12.02
C VAL A 71 11.11 -1.54 11.58
N ASN A 72 12.16 -1.96 10.87
CA ASN A 72 12.30 -3.33 10.37
C ASN A 72 12.34 -4.35 11.49
N ASP A 73 13.13 -4.12 12.52
CA ASP A 73 13.25 -5.03 13.65
C ASP A 73 11.91 -5.19 14.36
N ARG A 74 11.22 -4.07 14.61
CA ARG A 74 9.93 -4.09 15.29
C ARG A 74 8.86 -4.80 14.47
N LEU A 75 8.80 -4.54 13.17
CA LEU A 75 7.83 -5.17 12.28
C LEU A 75 8.11 -6.67 12.07
N SER A 76 9.39 -7.05 11.98
CA SER A 76 9.79 -8.46 11.89
C SER A 76 9.39 -9.22 13.15
N GLN A 77 9.61 -8.64 14.34
CA GLN A 77 9.13 -9.19 15.61
C GLN A 77 7.60 -9.33 15.62
N CYS A 78 6.88 -8.28 15.20
CA CYS A 78 5.42 -8.29 15.14
C CYS A 78 4.88 -9.42 14.24
N ALA A 79 5.48 -9.60 13.05
CA ALA A 79 5.09 -10.65 12.12
C ALA A 79 5.41 -12.05 12.66
N TYR A 80 6.60 -12.22 13.23
CA TYR A 80 7.03 -13.47 13.87
C TYR A 80 6.05 -13.89 14.98
N ASP A 81 5.73 -12.97 15.90
CA ASP A 81 4.84 -13.24 17.02
C ASP A 81 3.41 -13.52 16.54
N PHE A 82 2.91 -12.78 15.55
CA PHE A 82 1.59 -13.05 14.96
C PHE A 82 1.52 -14.46 14.35
N ILE A 83 2.55 -14.87 13.61
CA ILE A 83 2.61 -16.20 12.99
C ILE A 83 2.73 -17.31 14.03
N ALA A 84 3.60 -17.13 15.03
CA ALA A 84 3.79 -18.08 16.10
C ALA A 84 2.53 -18.22 16.98
N LYS A 85 1.90 -17.11 17.36
CA LYS A 85 0.68 -17.08 18.19
C LYS A 85 -0.46 -17.88 17.58
N TYR A 86 -0.63 -17.79 16.26
CA TYR A 86 -1.72 -18.46 15.54
C TYR A 86 -1.29 -19.72 14.79
N GLN A 87 -0.02 -20.13 14.95
CA GLN A 87 0.55 -21.36 14.37
C GLN A 87 0.33 -21.48 12.86
N PHE A 88 0.49 -20.36 12.12
CA PHE A 88 0.42 -20.41 10.66
C PHE A 88 1.58 -21.23 10.10
N ARG A 89 1.29 -22.09 9.11
CA ARG A 89 2.32 -22.90 8.46
C ARG A 89 3.26 -22.02 7.64
N VAL A 90 4.53 -22.04 7.98
CA VAL A 90 5.61 -21.36 7.25
C VAL A 90 6.28 -22.38 6.32
N PRO A 91 6.28 -22.16 4.99
CA PRO A 91 7.01 -23.02 4.07
C PRO A 91 8.52 -23.00 4.36
N ILE A 92 9.12 -24.19 4.36
CA ILE A 92 10.59 -24.33 4.39
C ILE A 92 11.07 -24.24 2.95
N GLU A 93 11.94 -23.27 2.68
CA GLU A 93 12.59 -23.11 1.38
C GLU A 93 13.85 -23.99 1.35
N GLN A 94 14.11 -24.68 0.24
CA GLN A 94 15.14 -25.75 0.17
C GLN A 94 16.54 -25.28 0.58
N ASP A 95 16.87 -24.00 0.35
CA ASP A 95 18.19 -23.42 0.63
C ASP A 95 18.23 -22.55 1.90
N LYS A 96 17.11 -22.47 2.65
CA LYS A 96 17.02 -21.62 3.84
C LYS A 96 16.83 -22.43 5.11
N ARG A 97 17.46 -21.94 6.18
CA ARG A 97 17.26 -22.50 7.51
C ARG A 97 15.82 -22.27 7.97
N PRO A 98 15.25 -23.17 8.80
CA PRO A 98 13.98 -22.91 9.46
C PRO A 98 14.05 -21.64 10.30
N VAL A 99 12.95 -20.87 10.29
CA VAL A 99 12.82 -19.65 11.09
C VAL A 99 12.74 -20.02 12.57
N LYS A 100 13.63 -19.46 13.38
CA LYS A 100 13.72 -19.61 14.84
C LYS A 100 13.64 -18.27 15.57
N VAL A 101 14.08 -17.20 14.93
CA VAL A 101 14.02 -15.82 15.44
C VAL A 101 13.48 -14.87 14.37
N PRO A 102 12.94 -13.71 14.75
CA PRO A 102 12.40 -12.75 13.79
C PRO A 102 13.39 -12.31 12.70
N SER A 103 14.67 -12.19 13.05
CA SER A 103 15.75 -11.77 12.17
C SER A 103 16.25 -12.85 11.19
N ASP A 104 15.72 -14.09 11.26
CA ASP A 104 16.02 -15.13 10.26
C ASP A 104 15.39 -14.83 8.88
N ARG A 105 14.53 -13.80 8.81
CA ARG A 105 13.92 -13.29 7.59
C ARG A 105 14.00 -11.77 7.58
N GLU A 106 14.30 -11.21 6.41
CA GLU A 106 14.17 -9.77 6.18
C GLU A 106 12.69 -9.36 6.19
N TRP A 107 12.40 -8.09 6.49
CA TRP A 107 11.02 -7.57 6.47
C TRP A 107 10.33 -7.82 5.13
N THR A 108 11.06 -7.74 4.01
CA THR A 108 10.53 -8.03 2.67
C THR A 108 10.00 -9.46 2.54
N GLU A 109 10.68 -10.43 3.16
CA GLU A 109 10.28 -11.83 3.18
C GLU A 109 9.08 -12.06 4.12
N TRP A 110 9.04 -11.36 5.25
CA TRP A 110 7.86 -11.35 6.13
C TRP A 110 6.62 -10.82 5.42
N VAL A 111 6.74 -9.71 4.70
CA VAL A 111 5.64 -9.15 3.89
C VAL A 111 5.18 -10.14 2.83
N HIS A 112 6.11 -10.76 2.10
CA HIS A 112 5.77 -11.77 1.10
C HIS A 112 4.97 -12.92 1.72
N LEU A 113 5.42 -13.44 2.87
CA LEU A 113 4.73 -14.51 3.59
C LEU A 113 3.34 -14.08 4.07
N LEU A 114 3.22 -12.93 4.74
CA LEU A 114 1.95 -12.40 5.24
C LEU A 114 0.95 -12.15 4.11
N LYS A 115 1.39 -11.56 2.99
CA LYS A 115 0.56 -11.38 1.79
C LYS A 115 0.08 -12.72 1.25
N ARG A 116 0.97 -13.71 1.14
CA ARG A 116 0.60 -15.05 0.67
C ARG A 116 -0.41 -15.71 1.59
N LEU A 117 -0.22 -15.64 2.91
CA LEU A 117 -1.18 -16.17 3.89
C LEU A 117 -2.54 -15.45 3.78
N ALA A 118 -2.55 -14.14 3.56
CA ALA A 118 -3.76 -13.35 3.38
C ALA A 118 -4.52 -13.70 2.10
N THR A 119 -3.85 -13.71 0.95
CA THR A 119 -4.48 -13.96 -0.36
C THR A 119 -4.93 -15.41 -0.52
N THR A 120 -4.21 -16.37 0.08
CA THR A 120 -4.61 -17.79 0.12
C THR A 120 -5.60 -18.12 1.22
N ARG A 121 -6.18 -17.10 1.88
CA ARG A 121 -7.22 -17.22 2.93
C ARG A 121 -6.80 -18.08 4.11
N ARG A 122 -5.50 -18.12 4.43
CA ARG A 122 -4.96 -18.84 5.59
C ARG A 122 -5.07 -18.04 6.89
N ILE A 123 -5.24 -16.71 6.80
CA ILE A 123 -5.49 -15.83 7.95
C ILE A 123 -7.02 -15.65 8.10
N PRO A 124 -7.66 -16.18 9.17
CA PRO A 124 -9.04 -15.86 9.48
C PRO A 124 -9.22 -14.36 9.76
N ALA A 125 -10.23 -13.74 9.14
CA ALA A 125 -10.42 -12.29 9.22
C ALA A 125 -10.62 -11.76 10.65
N HIS A 126 -11.22 -12.54 11.55
CA HIS A 126 -11.45 -12.13 12.94
C HIS A 126 -10.16 -11.99 13.77
N LEU A 127 -9.04 -12.53 13.29
CA LEU A 127 -7.74 -12.35 13.92
C LEU A 127 -7.13 -10.98 13.62
N LEU A 128 -7.62 -10.30 12.58
CA LEU A 128 -7.18 -8.96 12.21
C LEU A 128 -8.08 -7.90 12.84
N TYR A 129 -7.49 -6.75 13.17
CA TYR A 129 -8.26 -5.59 13.62
C TYR A 129 -9.30 -5.21 12.57
N ASN A 130 -10.56 -5.04 13.01
CA ASN A 130 -11.70 -4.71 12.16
C ASN A 130 -11.86 -5.59 10.91
N ARG A 131 -11.33 -6.81 10.91
CA ARG A 131 -11.40 -7.76 9.79
C ARG A 131 -10.82 -7.22 8.47
N GLN A 132 -9.85 -6.31 8.54
CA GLN A 132 -9.36 -5.54 7.39
C GLN A 132 -8.28 -6.28 6.56
N ILE A 133 -8.60 -7.46 6.01
CA ILE A 133 -7.65 -8.27 5.22
C ILE A 133 -7.13 -7.56 3.96
N LYS A 134 -8.01 -6.80 3.26
CA LYS A 134 -7.62 -6.04 2.06
C LYS A 134 -6.66 -4.92 2.43
N GLN A 135 -6.97 -4.19 3.50
CA GLN A 135 -6.12 -3.13 4.01
C GLN A 135 -4.75 -3.67 4.45
N LEU A 136 -4.71 -4.86 5.06
CA LEU A 136 -3.44 -5.51 5.44
C LEU A 136 -2.51 -5.60 4.25
N ILE A 137 -3.00 -6.08 3.09
CA ILE A 137 -2.18 -6.21 1.88
C ILE A 137 -1.64 -4.84 1.44
N THR A 138 -2.49 -3.82 1.40
CA THR A 138 -2.10 -2.46 1.03
C THR A 138 -1.05 -1.88 1.98
N VAL A 139 -1.23 -1.99 3.30
CA VAL A 139 -0.27 -1.39 4.26
C VAL A 139 1.05 -2.15 4.29
N LEU A 140 1.03 -3.47 4.06
CA LEU A 140 2.24 -4.26 3.90
C LEU A 140 3.03 -3.78 2.67
N GLU A 141 2.37 -3.52 1.55
CA GLU A 141 3.03 -2.96 0.35
C GLU A 141 3.59 -1.56 0.59
N ASN A 142 2.83 -0.68 1.25
CA ASN A 142 3.31 0.67 1.58
C ASN A 142 4.51 0.64 2.53
N SER A 143 4.61 -0.38 3.38
CA SER A 143 5.78 -0.57 4.23
C SER A 143 7.02 -1.06 3.46
N LEU A 144 6.91 -1.55 2.21
CA LEU A 144 8.03 -2.11 1.43
C LEU A 144 8.85 -1.09 0.63
N GLU A 145 8.50 0.18 0.65
CA GLU A 145 9.26 1.30 0.03
C GLU A 145 10.75 1.38 0.51
N MET A 146 11.12 0.50 1.45
CA MET A 146 12.43 0.22 2.02
C MET A 146 13.30 -0.73 1.17
N ARG A 147 13.53 -0.43 -0.11
CA ARG A 147 14.57 -1.15 -0.86
C ARG A 147 15.97 -0.78 -0.33
N HIS A 148 16.53 -1.72 0.44
CA HIS A 148 17.93 -1.96 0.81
C HIS A 148 18.62 -0.94 1.74
N ALA A 149 18.37 -1.07 3.05
CA ALA A 149 19.09 -0.32 4.10
C ALA A 149 20.55 -0.77 4.33
N ALA A 150 21.01 -1.87 3.71
CA ALA A 150 22.28 -2.49 4.08
C ALA A 150 23.32 -2.66 2.96
N LYS A 151 22.99 -2.42 1.67
CA LYS A 151 23.87 -2.82 0.55
C LYS A 151 24.36 -1.71 -0.38
N HIS A 152 23.89 -0.46 -0.24
CA HIS A 152 24.31 0.62 -1.14
C HIS A 152 24.64 1.90 -0.36
N GLN A 153 25.93 2.15 -0.14
CA GLN A 153 26.46 3.38 0.48
C GLN A 153 26.14 4.65 -0.34
N SER A 154 25.62 4.51 -1.56
CA SER A 154 25.30 5.61 -2.49
C SER A 154 23.80 5.93 -2.57
N ARG A 155 22.99 5.58 -1.57
CA ARG A 155 21.55 5.85 -1.62
C ARG A 155 21.27 7.35 -1.45
N PRO A 156 20.45 7.96 -2.32
CA PRO A 156 19.96 9.31 -2.07
C PRO A 156 19.09 9.32 -0.81
N VAL A 157 19.34 10.31 0.05
CA VAL A 157 18.57 10.60 1.26
C VAL A 157 17.11 10.80 0.91
N LYS A 158 16.19 10.14 1.62
CA LYS A 158 14.75 10.35 1.43
C LYS A 158 14.34 11.69 2.02
N ASP A 159 13.29 12.29 1.47
CA ASP A 159 12.66 13.42 2.14
C ASP A 159 12.04 12.98 3.47
N ASP A 160 11.98 13.92 4.42
CA ASP A 160 11.54 13.65 5.79
C ASP A 160 10.11 13.11 5.86
N ARG A 161 9.24 13.56 4.94
CA ARG A 161 7.85 13.11 4.88
C ARG A 161 7.77 11.64 4.49
N ASN A 162 8.60 11.18 3.57
CA ASN A 162 8.69 9.77 3.21
C ASN A 162 9.15 8.90 4.39
N VAL A 163 10.13 9.34 5.17
CA VAL A 163 10.56 8.62 6.39
C VAL A 163 9.41 8.48 7.39
N LEU A 164 8.68 9.56 7.65
CA LEU A 164 7.51 9.55 8.55
C LEU A 164 6.38 8.66 8.00
N GLN A 165 6.14 8.65 6.70
CA GLN A 165 5.15 7.78 6.05
C GLN A 165 5.49 6.30 6.21
N LEU A 166 6.77 5.94 6.14
CA LEU A 166 7.22 4.57 6.36
C LEU A 166 6.93 4.10 7.78
N ILE A 167 7.24 4.93 8.78
CA ILE A 167 6.92 4.63 10.19
C ILE A 167 5.40 4.48 10.34
N SER A 168 4.63 5.42 9.78
CA SER A 168 3.16 5.39 9.82
C SER A 168 2.57 4.13 9.17
N ALA A 169 3.10 3.69 8.02
CA ALA A 169 2.70 2.45 7.37
C ALA A 169 2.99 1.23 8.27
N GLY A 170 4.16 1.20 8.92
CA GLY A 170 4.50 0.19 9.92
C GLY A 170 3.50 0.18 11.09
N THR A 171 3.13 1.36 11.61
CA THR A 171 2.13 1.48 12.69
C THR A 171 0.79 0.87 12.27
N GLN A 172 0.36 1.06 11.02
CA GLN A 172 -0.86 0.44 10.50
C GLN A 172 -0.74 -1.09 10.39
N VAL A 173 0.42 -1.61 9.99
CA VAL A 173 0.67 -3.07 9.99
C VAL A 173 0.49 -3.63 11.40
N ALA A 174 1.18 -3.05 12.40
CA ALA A 174 1.08 -3.47 13.80
C ALA A 174 -0.36 -3.40 14.33
N LYS A 175 -1.08 -2.33 14.01
CA LYS A 175 -2.50 -2.17 14.36
C LYS A 175 -3.35 -3.29 13.78
N ILE A 176 -3.21 -3.59 12.49
CA ILE A 176 -4.02 -4.62 11.83
C ILE A 176 -3.71 -6.01 12.37
N LEU A 177 -2.45 -6.30 12.70
CA LEU A 177 -2.02 -7.54 13.35
C LEU A 177 -2.37 -7.60 14.85
N ARG A 178 -2.97 -6.53 15.40
CA ARG A 178 -3.41 -6.40 16.80
C ARG A 178 -2.26 -6.50 17.81
N ASP A 179 -1.08 -5.99 17.44
CA ASP A 179 0.06 -5.88 18.34
C ASP A 179 0.14 -4.47 18.94
N SER A 180 -0.36 -4.32 20.15
CA SER A 180 -0.38 -3.03 20.87
C SER A 180 1.01 -2.53 21.21
N SER A 181 1.93 -3.44 21.57
CA SER A 181 3.30 -3.09 21.93
C SER A 181 4.06 -2.56 20.72
N ALA A 182 3.88 -3.18 19.54
CA ALA A 182 4.52 -2.71 18.31
C ALA A 182 3.93 -1.39 17.84
N MET A 183 2.61 -1.24 17.92
CA MET A 183 1.94 0.00 17.57
C MET A 183 2.43 1.16 18.43
N GLN A 184 2.53 0.98 19.76
CA GLN A 184 3.04 2.00 20.68
C GLN A 184 4.50 2.36 20.39
N PHE A 185 5.36 1.36 20.17
CA PHE A 185 6.76 1.62 19.85
C PHE A 185 6.92 2.46 18.57
N LEU A 186 6.17 2.11 17.51
CA LEU A 186 6.24 2.82 16.23
C LEU A 186 5.65 4.22 16.32
N ASP A 187 4.62 4.43 17.15
CA ASP A 187 4.06 5.76 17.43
C ASP A 187 5.07 6.67 18.15
N CYS A 188 5.77 6.15 19.17
CA CYS A 188 6.86 6.87 19.81
C CYS A 188 8.00 7.16 18.84
N LEU A 189 8.40 6.19 18.02
CA LEU A 189 9.45 6.37 17.01
C LEU A 189 9.07 7.44 15.99
N TYR A 190 7.79 7.52 15.60
CA TYR A 190 7.28 8.59 14.72
C TYR A 190 7.47 9.96 15.38
N ALA A 191 7.00 10.13 16.61
CA ALA A 191 7.09 11.40 17.34
C ALA A 191 8.55 11.83 17.57
N ASP A 192 9.43 10.89 17.94
CA ASP A 192 10.85 11.15 18.13
C ASP A 192 11.54 11.55 16.81
N THR A 193 11.16 10.90 15.71
CA THR A 193 11.69 11.22 14.38
C THR A 193 11.24 12.61 13.93
N GLU A 194 9.96 12.96 14.15
CA GLU A 194 9.44 14.30 13.84
C GLU A 194 10.15 15.38 14.65
N LYS A 195 10.37 15.14 15.94
CA LYS A 195 11.14 16.05 16.80
C LYS A 195 12.58 16.24 16.29
N LEU A 196 13.25 15.15 15.92
CA LEU A 196 14.61 15.20 15.36
C LEU A 196 14.65 16.02 14.06
N ILE A 197 13.69 15.83 13.16
CA ILE A 197 13.57 16.62 11.92
C ILE A 197 13.44 18.11 12.23
N LEU A 198 12.59 18.48 13.19
CA LEU A 198 12.38 19.88 13.59
C LEU A 198 13.66 20.49 14.20
N GLU A 199 14.39 19.74 15.03
CA GLU A 199 15.66 20.19 15.60
C GLU A 199 16.72 20.43 14.52
N ARG A 200 16.84 19.51 13.55
CA ARG A 200 17.78 19.63 12.41
C ARG A 200 17.43 20.82 11.52
N ARG A 201 16.14 21.04 11.25
CA ARG A 201 15.63 22.20 10.50
C ARG A 201 15.98 23.51 11.20
N GLY A 202 15.77 23.60 12.52
CA GLY A 202 16.08 24.79 13.31
C GLY A 202 17.57 25.14 13.31
N ARG A 203 18.46 24.14 13.33
CA ARG A 203 19.91 24.35 13.20
C ARG A 203 20.28 24.92 11.83
N ARG A 204 19.74 24.37 10.74
CA ARG A 204 20.02 24.86 9.37
C ARG A 204 19.63 26.33 9.19
N VAL A 205 18.50 26.77 9.73
CA VAL A 205 18.06 28.18 9.65
C VAL A 205 19.00 29.10 10.42
N ARG A 206 19.51 28.68 11.59
CA ARG A 206 20.43 29.50 12.40
C ARG A 206 21.80 29.70 11.75
N PHE A 207 22.26 28.76 10.92
CA PHE A 207 23.52 28.89 10.19
C PHE A 207 23.36 29.56 8.81
N ALA A 208 22.11 29.81 8.36
CA ALA A 208 21.83 30.47 7.08
C ALA A 208 21.63 32.00 7.20
N ASN A 209 21.51 32.54 8.41
CA ASN A 209 21.48 33.99 8.67
C ASN A 209 22.77 34.41 9.40
N PRO A 210 23.78 34.97 8.70
CA PRO A 210 24.88 35.71 9.31
C PRO A 210 24.41 37.06 9.88
#